data_AF-A0ABD0MUH0-F1
#
_entry.id   AF-A0ABD0MUH0-F1
#
_cell.length_a   1.000
_cell.length_b   1.000
_cell.length_c   1.000
_cell.angle_alpha   90.00
_cell.angle_beta   90.00
_cell.angle_gamma   90.00
#
_symmetry.space_group_name_H-M   'P 1'
#
loop_
_entity.id
_entity.type
_entity.pdbx_description
1 polymer ?
#
loop_
_entity_poly.entity_id
_entity_poly.type
_entity_poly.pdbx_seq_one_letter_code
_entity_poly.pdbx_strand_id
1 'polypeptide(L)'
;MPKATAKTRHLNAPRQSAPGREQPVKRWCFTINNPTADERRHIEQVVTADTADFCVIGDEVGDSGTPHLQGFINMKVKRRLQTMKNWLNARAHFEPAKGSDLQNDEYCSKGGNVYLRIGQPTKVFVFVGRPGCGKSKMAADLCTGSATYYKPRGPWWDGYDGHVNVVIDDFYGWMSCDELLRVCDRYPCKVPVKGAFAEFVARNVYITSNRHVWE
;
A
#
# COMPACT_ATOMS: atom_id res chain seq x y z
N MET A 1 74.58 15.99 10.94
CA MET A 1 73.36 15.15 10.92
C MET A 1 72.17 16.04 10.56
N PRO A 2 71.30 15.63 9.61
CA PRO A 2 70.32 16.52 8.97
C PRO A 2 69.12 16.84 9.88
N LYS A 3 68.72 18.12 9.88
CA LYS A 3 67.52 18.65 10.57
C LYS A 3 66.26 18.29 9.78
N ALA A 4 65.29 17.68 10.44
CA ALA A 4 64.00 17.29 9.87
C ALA A 4 63.18 18.51 9.42
N THR A 5 62.72 18.50 8.17
CA THR A 5 61.82 19.52 7.61
C THR A 5 60.37 19.06 7.86
N ALA A 6 59.63 19.79 8.69
CA ALA A 6 58.21 19.54 8.92
C ALA A 6 57.40 19.88 7.66
N LYS A 7 56.72 18.88 7.07
CA LYS A 7 55.75 19.09 6.00
C LYS A 7 54.44 19.61 6.59
N THR A 8 54.08 20.85 6.28
CA THR A 8 52.77 21.43 6.58
C THR A 8 51.68 20.61 5.88
N ARG A 9 50.89 19.87 6.66
CA ARG A 9 49.67 19.22 6.18
C ARG A 9 48.63 20.31 5.91
N HIS A 10 48.37 20.61 4.64
CA HIS A 10 47.17 21.34 4.27
C HIS A 10 45.94 20.53 4.68
N LEU A 11 45.23 21.01 5.70
CA LEU A 11 43.90 20.53 6.05
C LEU A 11 42.97 20.87 4.88
N ASN A 12 42.55 19.84 4.13
CA ASN A 12 41.47 20.01 3.14
C ASN A 12 40.19 20.41 3.88
N ALA A 13 39.55 21.48 3.42
CA ALA A 13 38.23 21.89 3.87
C ALA A 13 37.22 20.73 3.76
N PRO A 14 36.25 20.61 4.69
CA PRO A 14 35.25 19.56 4.62
C PRO A 14 34.49 19.67 3.30
N ARG A 15 34.47 18.56 2.54
CA ARG A 15 33.61 18.43 1.35
C ARG A 15 32.17 18.64 1.79
N GLN A 16 31.53 19.71 1.31
CA GLN A 16 30.09 19.88 1.45
C GLN A 16 29.42 18.63 0.85
N SER A 17 28.63 17.93 1.66
CA SER A 17 27.84 16.79 1.19
C SER A 17 26.82 17.31 0.18
N ALA A 18 26.85 16.76 -1.03
CA ALA A 18 25.79 16.97 -2.00
C ALA A 18 24.44 16.56 -1.37
N PRO A 19 23.34 17.29 -1.63
CA PRO A 19 22.04 16.96 -1.08
C PRO A 19 21.71 15.49 -1.42
N GLY A 20 21.37 14.72 -0.39
CA GLY A 20 21.06 13.30 -0.54
C GLY A 20 19.95 13.10 -1.57
N ARG A 21 20.21 12.27 -2.60
CA ARG A 21 19.22 11.98 -3.63
C ARG A 21 17.98 11.36 -3.00
N GLU A 22 16.83 11.97 -3.23
CA GLU A 22 15.54 11.48 -2.76
C GLU A 22 15.32 10.03 -3.24
N GLN A 23 15.02 9.13 -2.29
CA GLN A 23 14.88 7.71 -2.58
C GLN A 23 13.56 7.44 -3.33
N PRO A 24 13.55 6.53 -4.32
CA PRO A 24 12.33 6.18 -5.02
C PRO A 24 11.38 5.41 -4.09
N VAL A 25 10.10 5.79 -4.11
CA VAL A 25 9.05 5.15 -3.31
C VAL A 25 7.92 4.65 -4.22
N LYS A 26 7.14 3.68 -3.74
CA LYS A 26 5.98 3.17 -4.47
C LYS A 26 4.74 4.04 -4.30
N ARG A 27 4.64 4.77 -3.19
CA ARG A 27 3.38 5.36 -2.73
C ARG A 27 3.48 6.87 -2.66
N TRP A 28 2.53 7.52 -3.30
CA TRP A 28 2.50 8.97 -3.43
C TRP A 28 1.10 9.47 -3.11
N CYS A 29 1.03 10.46 -2.22
CA CYS A 29 -0.12 11.35 -2.12
C CYS A 29 0.16 12.55 -3.03
N PHE A 30 -0.87 13.10 -3.67
CA PHE A 30 -0.72 14.29 -4.48
C PHE A 30 -1.95 15.17 -4.48
N THR A 31 -1.72 16.45 -4.77
CA THR A 31 -2.77 17.44 -4.99
C THR A 31 -2.53 18.25 -6.26
N ILE A 32 -3.61 18.50 -7.01
CA ILE A 32 -3.60 19.38 -8.18
C ILE A 32 -4.65 20.47 -7.98
N ASN A 33 -4.20 21.70 -7.80
CA ASN A 33 -5.07 22.87 -7.68
C ASN A 33 -5.57 23.31 -9.07
N ASN A 34 -6.87 23.58 -9.17
CA ASN A 34 -7.53 23.97 -10.42
C ASN A 34 -7.14 23.04 -11.59
N PRO A 35 -7.53 21.76 -11.51
CA PRO A 35 -7.18 20.76 -12.52
C PRO A 35 -7.90 21.09 -13.84
N THR A 36 -7.16 21.05 -14.95
CA THR A 36 -7.75 21.21 -16.29
C THR A 36 -8.37 19.90 -16.79
N ALA A 37 -9.25 19.99 -17.79
CA ALA A 37 -9.83 18.80 -18.42
C ALA A 37 -8.75 17.90 -19.08
N ASP A 38 -7.70 18.49 -19.64
CA ASP A 38 -6.62 17.74 -20.28
C ASP A 38 -5.74 17.02 -19.25
N GLU A 39 -5.51 17.63 -18.08
CA GLU A 39 -4.79 16.95 -16.99
C GLU A 39 -5.58 15.76 -16.44
N ARG A 40 -6.89 15.93 -16.30
CA ARG A 40 -7.81 14.84 -15.94
C ARG A 40 -7.69 13.67 -16.93
N ARG A 41 -7.83 13.96 -18.23
CA ARG A 41 -7.70 12.94 -19.30
C ARG A 41 -6.34 12.27 -19.31
N HIS A 42 -5.27 13.03 -19.14
CA HIS A 42 -3.92 12.48 -19.07
C HIS A 42 -3.76 11.50 -17.90
N ILE A 43 -4.26 11.86 -16.72
CA ILE A 43 -4.26 10.99 -15.53
C ILE A 43 -4.98 9.67 -15.82
N GLU A 44 -6.17 9.70 -16.42
CA GLU A 44 -6.92 8.48 -16.79
C GLU A 44 -6.15 7.59 -17.78
N GLN A 45 -5.42 8.20 -18.72
CA GLN A 45 -4.65 7.46 -19.72
C GLN A 45 -3.41 6.79 -19.12
N VAL A 46 -2.71 7.47 -18.20
CA VAL A 46 -1.46 6.95 -17.66
C VAL A 46 -1.67 6.08 -16.42
N VAL A 47 -2.70 6.33 -15.62
CA VAL A 47 -2.98 5.57 -14.39
C VAL A 47 -3.93 4.41 -14.70
N THR A 48 -3.33 3.27 -15.02
CA THR A 48 -4.04 2.01 -15.31
C THR A 48 -3.69 0.90 -14.31
N ALA A 49 -4.43 -0.20 -14.38
CA ALA A 49 -4.16 -1.41 -13.59
C ALA A 49 -2.77 -2.03 -13.85
N ASP A 50 -2.10 -1.69 -14.95
CA ASP A 50 -0.73 -2.12 -15.25
C ASP A 50 0.34 -1.24 -14.57
N THR A 51 -0.04 -0.04 -14.16
CA THR A 51 0.90 0.95 -13.57
C THR A 51 0.75 1.06 -12.06
N ALA A 52 -0.47 0.87 -11.54
CA ALA A 52 -0.80 0.99 -10.13
C ALA A 52 -1.43 -0.30 -9.60
N ASP A 53 -1.05 -0.68 -8.38
CA ASP A 53 -1.72 -1.72 -7.61
C ASP A 53 -3.02 -1.17 -6.98
N PHE A 54 -2.99 0.10 -6.56
CA PHE A 54 -4.16 0.81 -6.07
C PHE A 54 -4.03 2.32 -6.36
N CYS A 55 -5.09 2.96 -6.80
CA CYS A 55 -5.18 4.41 -6.95
C CYS A 55 -6.59 4.88 -6.63
N VAL A 56 -6.67 6.05 -6.01
CA VAL A 56 -7.91 6.76 -5.73
C VAL A 56 -7.65 8.24 -5.91
N ILE A 57 -8.53 8.91 -6.64
CA ILE A 57 -8.47 10.34 -6.89
C ILE A 57 -9.89 10.86 -6.73
N GLY A 58 -10.07 11.84 -5.86
CA GLY A 58 -11.35 12.51 -5.67
C GLY A 58 -11.23 14.01 -5.83
N ASP A 59 -12.37 14.64 -6.09
CA ASP A 59 -12.49 16.08 -6.00
C ASP A 59 -12.59 16.48 -4.53
N GLU A 60 -11.91 17.55 -4.17
CA GLU A 60 -12.05 18.20 -2.88
C GLU A 60 -12.19 19.72 -3.12
N VAL A 61 -12.95 20.37 -2.24
CA VAL A 61 -13.17 21.81 -2.27
C VAL A 61 -12.40 22.39 -1.11
N GLY A 62 -11.39 23.21 -1.40
CA GLY A 62 -10.56 23.81 -0.35
C GLY A 62 -11.33 24.86 0.44
N ASP A 63 -10.78 25.30 1.58
CA ASP A 63 -11.42 26.29 2.46
C ASP A 63 -11.76 27.62 1.75
N SER A 64 -11.08 27.94 0.64
CA SER A 64 -11.33 29.12 -0.19
C SER A 64 -12.29 28.87 -1.38
N GLY A 65 -12.92 27.69 -1.46
CA GLY A 65 -13.80 27.30 -2.57
C GLY A 65 -13.09 26.81 -3.84
N THR A 66 -11.76 26.76 -3.84
CA THR A 66 -10.97 26.35 -5.01
C THR A 66 -11.07 24.83 -5.23
N PRO A 67 -11.48 24.37 -6.42
CA PRO A 67 -11.47 22.95 -6.77
C PRO A 67 -10.06 22.41 -6.80
N HIS A 68 -9.85 21.25 -6.19
CA HIS A 68 -8.60 20.52 -6.29
C HIS A 68 -8.86 19.03 -6.45
N LEU A 69 -7.94 18.35 -7.12
CA LEU A 69 -7.87 16.90 -7.10
C LEU A 69 -6.96 16.47 -5.97
N GLN A 70 -7.50 15.69 -5.05
CA GLN A 70 -6.79 15.01 -3.99
C GLN A 70 -6.62 13.55 -4.41
N GLY A 71 -5.38 13.07 -4.48
CA GLY A 71 -5.09 11.74 -5.03
C GLY A 71 -4.09 10.95 -4.20
N PHE A 72 -4.24 9.64 -4.25
CA PHE A 72 -3.30 8.66 -3.73
C PHE A 72 -3.04 7.59 -4.79
N ILE A 73 -1.77 7.20 -4.94
CA ILE A 73 -1.37 6.13 -5.85
C ILE A 73 -0.31 5.24 -5.20
N ASN A 74 -0.57 3.93 -5.23
CA ASN A 74 0.37 2.86 -4.92
C ASN A 74 0.79 2.19 -6.24
N MET A 75 2.02 2.48 -6.66
CA MET A 75 2.59 2.06 -7.94
C MET A 75 3.14 0.62 -7.86
N LYS A 76 3.04 -0.13 -8.97
CA LYS A 76 3.70 -1.44 -9.09
C LYS A 76 5.21 -1.35 -8.90
N VAL A 77 5.81 -0.27 -9.42
CA VAL A 77 7.26 -0.02 -9.42
C VAL A 77 7.57 1.28 -8.70
N LYS A 78 8.66 1.29 -7.91
CA LYS A 78 9.14 2.49 -7.19
C LYS A 78 9.52 3.59 -8.20
N ARG A 79 9.08 4.84 -7.94
CA ARG A 79 9.41 6.02 -8.76
C ARG A 79 9.93 7.16 -7.88
N ARG A 80 10.74 8.06 -8.45
CA ARG A 80 11.20 9.29 -7.78
C ARG A 80 10.22 10.43 -8.05
N LEU A 81 10.28 11.48 -7.23
CA LEU A 81 9.46 12.69 -7.37
C LEU A 81 9.48 13.27 -8.79
N GLN A 82 10.68 13.47 -9.36
CA GLN A 82 10.79 14.02 -10.72
C GLN A 82 10.16 13.11 -11.78
N THR A 83 10.26 11.78 -11.60
CA THR A 83 9.59 10.82 -12.47
C THR A 83 8.07 10.94 -12.36
N MET A 84 7.54 11.14 -11.14
CA MET A 84 6.10 11.36 -10.93
C MET A 84 5.64 12.67 -11.58
N LYS A 85 6.40 13.76 -11.44
CA LYS A 85 6.08 15.03 -12.09
C LYS A 85 6.06 14.93 -13.62
N ASN A 86 7.02 14.22 -14.20
CA ASN A 86 7.10 14.05 -15.65
C ASN A 86 6.02 13.09 -16.18
N TRP A 87 5.65 12.07 -15.41
CA TRP A 87 4.72 11.03 -15.84
C TRP A 87 3.25 11.37 -15.58
N LEU A 88 2.93 11.87 -14.38
CA LEU A 88 1.55 12.13 -13.97
C LEU A 88 1.16 13.58 -14.20
N ASN A 89 1.86 14.53 -13.57
CA ASN A 89 1.55 15.95 -13.71
C ASN A 89 2.69 16.81 -13.12
N ALA A 90 3.20 17.79 -13.88
CA ALA A 90 4.31 18.63 -13.44
C ALA A 90 3.96 19.65 -12.35
N ARG A 91 2.68 20.09 -12.31
CA ARG A 91 2.15 21.06 -11.33
C ARG A 91 1.69 20.41 -10.03
N ALA A 92 1.49 19.10 -10.02
CA ALA A 92 1.05 18.39 -8.83
C ALA A 92 2.07 18.55 -7.69
N HIS A 93 1.54 18.81 -6.50
CA HIS A 93 2.29 18.66 -5.26
C HIS A 93 2.29 17.18 -4.89
N PHE A 94 3.46 16.58 -4.67
CA PHE A 94 3.59 15.16 -4.34
C PHE A 94 4.30 14.99 -3.00
N GLU A 95 3.84 14.02 -2.21
CA GLU A 95 4.50 13.59 -0.99
C GLU A 95 4.54 12.06 -0.91
N PRO A 96 5.62 11.46 -0.39
CA PRO A 96 5.61 10.04 -0.03
C PRO A 96 4.49 9.74 0.98
N ALA A 97 3.65 8.75 0.68
CA ALA A 97 2.50 8.45 1.53
C ALA A 97 2.90 7.81 2.87
N LYS A 98 2.40 8.39 3.97
CA LYS A 98 2.66 7.91 5.34
C LYS A 98 1.54 7.02 5.90
N GLY A 99 0.27 7.32 5.57
CA GLY A 99 -0.90 6.54 6.01
C GLY A 99 -1.04 5.19 5.31
N SER A 100 -1.98 4.34 5.74
CA SER A 100 -2.37 3.09 5.06
C SER A 100 -3.15 3.38 3.77
N ASP A 101 -3.29 2.40 2.87
CA ASP A 101 -4.07 2.60 1.64
C ASP A 101 -5.54 2.91 1.95
N LEU A 102 -6.09 2.30 3.00
CA LEU A 102 -7.45 2.58 3.48
C LEU A 102 -7.60 4.02 4.00
N GLN A 103 -6.66 4.50 4.81
CA GLN A 103 -6.68 5.88 5.30
C GLN A 103 -6.58 6.89 4.14
N ASN A 104 -5.78 6.59 3.12
CA ASN A 104 -5.67 7.44 1.95
C ASN A 104 -6.93 7.37 1.07
N ASP A 105 -7.59 6.21 0.98
CA ASP A 105 -8.87 6.03 0.28
C ASP A 105 -10.00 6.84 0.92
N GLU A 106 -10.12 6.77 2.25
CA GLU A 106 -11.06 7.58 3.02
C GLU A 106 -10.79 9.07 2.82
N TYR A 107 -9.53 9.49 2.86
CA TYR A 107 -9.14 10.88 2.68
C TYR A 107 -9.48 11.39 1.27
N CYS A 108 -9.12 10.65 0.22
CA CYS A 108 -9.42 11.05 -1.16
C CYS A 108 -10.91 10.94 -1.50
N SER A 109 -11.71 10.21 -0.72
CA SER A 109 -13.17 10.08 -0.93
C SER A 109 -13.99 11.10 -0.13
N LYS A 110 -13.36 11.93 0.71
CA LYS A 110 -14.04 12.84 1.64
C LYS A 110 -14.95 13.87 0.95
N GLY A 111 -14.57 14.33 -0.25
CA GLY A 111 -15.36 15.29 -1.03
C GLY A 111 -16.61 14.68 -1.69
N GLY A 112 -16.86 13.38 -1.52
CA GLY A 112 -18.04 12.69 -2.03
C GLY A 112 -18.02 12.36 -3.52
N ASN A 113 -17.13 12.99 -4.31
CA ASN A 113 -16.94 12.68 -5.72
C ASN A 113 -15.58 12.02 -5.97
N VAL A 114 -15.58 10.72 -6.25
CA VAL A 114 -14.38 9.97 -6.64
C VAL A 114 -14.29 9.97 -8.16
N TYR A 115 -13.26 10.63 -8.68
CA TYR A 115 -12.98 10.79 -10.10
C TYR A 115 -12.39 9.51 -10.73
N LEU A 116 -11.40 8.91 -10.08
CA LEU A 116 -10.73 7.71 -10.58
C LEU A 116 -10.45 6.76 -9.43
N ARG A 117 -10.72 5.47 -9.63
CA ARG A 117 -10.30 4.41 -8.71
C ARG A 117 -9.79 3.20 -9.50
N ILE A 118 -8.56 2.77 -9.20
CA ILE A 118 -7.93 1.57 -9.74
C ILE A 118 -7.63 0.64 -8.58
N GLY A 119 -7.99 -0.63 -8.71
CA GLY A 119 -7.76 -1.63 -7.66
C GLY A 119 -8.62 -1.38 -6.40
N GLN A 120 -8.33 -2.16 -5.36
CA GLN A 120 -8.91 -2.04 -4.03
C GLN A 120 -7.82 -2.38 -3.01
N PRO A 121 -7.72 -1.68 -1.87
CA PRO A 121 -6.82 -2.10 -0.81
C PRO A 121 -7.30 -3.43 -0.22
N THR A 122 -6.37 -4.34 0.09
CA THR A 122 -6.69 -5.55 0.87
C THR A 122 -7.25 -5.11 2.22
N LYS A 123 -8.47 -5.54 2.54
CA LYS A 123 -9.12 -5.26 3.82
C LYS A 123 -8.85 -6.39 4.78
N VAL A 124 -8.33 -6.06 5.95
CA VAL A 124 -8.02 -7.03 7.00
C VAL A 124 -8.97 -6.81 8.18
N PHE A 125 -9.75 -7.83 8.51
CA PHE A 125 -10.69 -7.83 9.62
C PHE A 125 -10.17 -8.78 10.69
N VAL A 126 -9.99 -8.28 11.92
CA VAL A 126 -9.52 -9.09 13.05
C VAL A 126 -10.60 -9.15 14.11
N PHE A 127 -11.16 -10.34 14.32
CA PHE A 127 -12.16 -10.61 15.35
C PHE A 127 -11.49 -11.30 16.54
N VAL A 128 -11.52 -10.66 17.70
CA VAL A 128 -10.94 -11.17 18.94
C VAL A 128 -12.02 -11.25 20.03
N GLY A 129 -12.05 -12.35 20.77
CA GLY A 129 -13.01 -12.52 21.87
C GLY A 129 -13.13 -13.96 22.33
N ARG A 130 -13.79 -14.19 23.47
CA ARG A 130 -13.93 -15.53 24.08
C ARG A 130 -14.55 -16.55 23.12
N PRO A 131 -14.28 -17.86 23.28
CA PRO A 131 -15.00 -18.90 22.56
C PRO A 131 -16.52 -18.72 22.68
N GLY A 132 -17.26 -19.04 21.61
CA GLY A 132 -18.72 -18.94 21.59
C GLY A 132 -19.32 -17.55 21.33
N CYS A 133 -18.54 -16.47 21.19
CA CYS A 133 -19.07 -15.14 20.87
C CYS A 133 -19.37 -14.89 19.38
N GLY A 134 -19.30 -15.92 18.52
CA GLY A 134 -19.72 -15.83 17.12
C GLY A 134 -18.68 -15.28 16.12
N LYS A 135 -17.39 -15.21 16.46
CA LYS A 135 -16.33 -14.67 15.56
C LYS A 135 -16.23 -15.39 14.22
N SER A 136 -16.09 -16.72 14.24
CA SER A 136 -15.99 -17.52 13.01
C SER A 136 -17.30 -17.47 12.22
N LYS A 137 -18.45 -17.34 12.91
CA LYS A 137 -19.75 -17.11 12.28
C LYS A 137 -19.81 -15.74 11.59
N MET A 138 -19.36 -14.67 12.25
CA MET A 138 -19.29 -13.33 11.66
C MET A 138 -18.40 -13.30 10.41
N ALA A 139 -17.25 -13.96 10.45
CA ALA A 139 -16.37 -14.08 9.28
C ALA A 139 -17.06 -14.83 8.14
N ALA A 140 -17.74 -15.95 8.43
CA ALA A 140 -18.50 -16.70 7.43
C ALA A 140 -19.67 -15.89 6.84
N ASP A 141 -20.42 -15.16 7.68
CA ASP A 141 -21.53 -14.32 7.28
C ASP A 141 -21.06 -13.20 6.32
N LEU A 142 -19.94 -12.54 6.64
CA LEU A 142 -19.31 -11.52 5.77
C LEU A 142 -18.77 -12.10 4.46
N CYS A 143 -18.44 -13.38 4.43
CA CYS A 143 -17.94 -14.08 3.25
C CYS A 143 -19.07 -14.65 2.35
N THR A 144 -20.33 -14.61 2.82
CA THR A 144 -21.45 -15.29 2.15
C THR A 144 -21.64 -14.80 0.72
N GLY A 145 -21.80 -15.74 -0.21
CA GLY A 145 -22.00 -15.45 -1.64
C GLY A 145 -20.74 -15.09 -2.42
N SER A 146 -19.55 -15.18 -1.80
CA SER A 146 -18.26 -14.89 -2.43
C SER A 146 -17.29 -16.07 -2.31
N ALA A 147 -16.42 -16.25 -3.31
CA ALA A 147 -15.39 -17.29 -3.29
C ALA A 147 -14.46 -17.11 -2.09
N THR A 148 -14.48 -18.06 -1.16
CA THR A 148 -13.82 -17.96 0.13
C THR A 148 -12.88 -19.13 0.39
N TYR A 149 -11.62 -18.81 0.66
CA TYR A 149 -10.58 -19.78 0.99
C TYR A 149 -10.34 -19.80 2.49
N TYR A 150 -10.57 -20.95 3.13
CA TYR A 150 -10.21 -21.17 4.53
C TYR A 150 -8.78 -21.69 4.59
N LYS A 151 -7.85 -20.88 5.08
CA LYS A 151 -6.44 -21.24 5.15
C LYS A 151 -6.25 -22.39 6.16
N PRO A 152 -5.84 -23.60 5.72
CA PRO A 152 -5.52 -24.67 6.66
C PRO A 152 -4.26 -24.33 7.45
N ARG A 153 -4.09 -24.97 8.60
CA ARG A 153 -2.82 -24.87 9.34
C ARG A 153 -1.66 -25.45 8.53
N GLY A 154 -0.47 -24.89 8.75
CA GLY A 154 0.76 -25.28 8.06
C GLY A 154 1.13 -24.33 6.92
N PRO A 155 2.24 -24.61 6.21
CA PRO A 155 2.83 -23.65 5.28
C PRO A 155 2.10 -23.57 3.93
N TRP A 156 1.28 -24.56 3.58
CA TRP A 156 0.74 -24.68 2.23
C TRP A 156 -0.59 -23.94 2.06
N TRP A 157 -0.74 -23.33 0.89
CA TRP A 157 -1.95 -22.66 0.40
C TRP A 157 -2.67 -23.49 -0.67
N ASP A 158 -2.54 -24.82 -0.59
CA ASP A 158 -3.15 -25.73 -1.56
C ASP A 158 -4.66 -25.45 -1.69
N GLY A 159 -5.14 -25.39 -2.93
CA GLY A 159 -6.53 -25.05 -3.26
C GLY A 159 -6.81 -23.55 -3.35
N TYR A 160 -5.87 -22.67 -2.99
CA TYR A 160 -6.02 -21.24 -3.28
C TYR A 160 -5.78 -20.97 -4.77
N ASP A 161 -6.80 -20.46 -5.45
CA ASP A 161 -6.81 -20.18 -6.89
C ASP A 161 -7.31 -18.76 -7.21
N GLY A 162 -7.12 -17.81 -6.28
CA GLY A 162 -7.57 -16.43 -6.44
C GLY A 162 -8.92 -16.12 -5.80
N HIS A 163 -9.30 -16.87 -4.76
CA HIS A 163 -10.47 -16.60 -3.94
C HIS A 163 -10.44 -15.16 -3.42
N VAL A 164 -11.59 -14.48 -3.45
CA VAL A 164 -11.71 -13.07 -3.09
C VAL A 164 -11.60 -12.84 -1.59
N ASN A 165 -12.02 -13.85 -0.79
CA ASN A 165 -11.92 -13.85 0.65
C ASN A 165 -10.96 -14.94 1.13
N VAL A 166 -10.16 -14.61 2.14
CA VAL A 166 -9.33 -15.55 2.87
C VAL A 166 -9.72 -15.50 4.34
N VAL A 167 -9.98 -16.66 4.94
CA VAL A 167 -10.26 -16.80 6.36
C VAL A 167 -9.10 -17.53 7.03
N ILE A 168 -8.50 -16.88 8.02
CA ILE A 168 -7.50 -17.43 8.94
C ILE A 168 -8.22 -17.64 10.28
N ASP A 169 -8.87 -18.81 10.39
CA ASP A 169 -9.66 -19.16 11.57
C ASP A 169 -8.76 -19.64 12.72
N ASP A 170 -9.21 -19.44 13.95
CA ASP A 170 -8.51 -19.89 15.17
C ASP A 170 -7.00 -19.58 15.16
N PHE A 171 -6.66 -18.30 14.94
CA PHE A 171 -5.28 -17.84 14.86
C PHE A 171 -4.64 -17.71 16.26
N TYR A 172 -3.58 -18.49 16.48
CA TYR A 172 -2.80 -18.53 17.73
C TYR A 172 -1.29 -18.56 17.47
N GLY A 173 -0.82 -17.80 16.48
CA GLY A 173 0.61 -17.76 16.12
C GLY A 173 1.12 -18.96 15.31
N TRP A 174 0.23 -19.79 14.76
CA TRP A 174 0.62 -20.96 13.95
C TRP A 174 1.11 -20.58 12.54
N MET A 175 0.84 -19.36 12.10
CA MET A 175 1.39 -18.74 10.90
C MET A 175 2.43 -17.71 11.34
N SER A 176 3.58 -17.67 10.65
CA SER A 176 4.64 -16.72 11.00
C SER A 176 4.20 -15.28 10.80
N CYS A 177 4.76 -14.37 11.59
CA CYS A 177 4.49 -12.93 11.43
C CYS A 177 4.85 -12.45 10.03
N ASP A 178 5.93 -12.95 9.43
CA ASP A 178 6.34 -12.57 8.07
C ASP A 178 5.32 -12.98 7.01
N GLU A 179 4.73 -14.17 7.15
CA GLU A 179 3.69 -14.64 6.24
C GLU A 179 2.42 -13.83 6.41
N LEU A 180 1.98 -13.60 7.65
CA LEU A 180 0.84 -12.74 7.97
C LEU A 180 1.03 -11.32 7.44
N LEU A 181 2.19 -10.72 7.67
CA LEU A 181 2.50 -9.39 7.15
C LEU A 181 2.37 -9.39 5.64
N ARG A 182 2.95 -10.35 4.93
CA ARG A 182 2.87 -10.42 3.46
C ARG A 182 1.44 -10.57 2.92
N VAL A 183 0.59 -11.40 3.54
CA VAL A 183 -0.79 -11.63 3.06
C VAL A 183 -1.77 -10.55 3.50
N CYS A 184 -1.45 -9.82 4.57
CA CYS A 184 -2.20 -8.66 5.04
C CYS A 184 -1.66 -7.34 4.45
N ASP A 185 -0.50 -7.36 3.80
CA ASP A 185 0.06 -6.20 3.10
C ASP A 185 -0.70 -5.96 1.80
N ARG A 186 -0.62 -4.72 1.34
CA ARG A 186 -1.15 -4.24 0.05
C ARG A 186 -0.30 -4.70 -1.14
N TYR A 187 0.93 -5.17 -0.92
CA TYR A 187 1.81 -5.57 -2.01
C TYR A 187 1.43 -6.96 -2.54
N PRO A 188 1.36 -7.15 -3.87
CA PRO A 188 1.21 -8.47 -4.45
C PRO A 188 2.26 -9.42 -3.89
N CYS A 189 1.81 -10.58 -3.43
CA CYS A 189 2.69 -11.61 -2.92
C CYS A 189 2.33 -12.97 -3.53
N LYS A 190 3.31 -13.86 -3.52
CA LYS A 190 3.10 -15.25 -3.93
C LYS A 190 2.99 -16.13 -2.71
N VAL A 191 1.98 -16.98 -2.65
CA VAL A 191 1.81 -17.97 -1.58
C VAL A 191 2.23 -19.37 -2.05
N PRO A 192 2.89 -20.16 -1.20
CA PRO A 192 3.39 -21.48 -1.58
C PRO A 192 2.24 -22.49 -1.70
N VAL A 193 2.19 -23.17 -2.84
CA VAL A 193 1.34 -24.36 -3.08
C VAL A 193 2.24 -25.54 -3.39
N LYS A 194 1.79 -26.78 -3.24
CA LYS A 194 2.64 -27.95 -3.50
C LYS A 194 3.19 -27.92 -4.92
N GLY A 195 4.51 -27.84 -5.02
CA GLY A 195 5.24 -27.84 -6.29
C GLY A 195 5.26 -26.51 -7.05
N ALA A 196 4.65 -25.43 -6.54
CA ALA A 196 4.60 -24.13 -7.23
C ALA A 196 4.31 -22.96 -6.27
N PHE A 197 3.97 -21.81 -6.85
CA PHE A 197 3.46 -20.64 -6.12
C PHE A 197 2.19 -20.13 -6.82
N ALA A 198 1.22 -19.67 -6.02
CA ALA A 198 0.04 -18.98 -6.51
C ALA A 198 0.14 -17.47 -6.23
N GLU A 199 -0.37 -16.64 -7.14
CA GLU A 199 -0.49 -15.19 -6.92
C GLU A 199 -1.59 -14.91 -5.89
N PHE A 200 -1.24 -14.25 -4.80
CA PHE A 200 -2.18 -13.87 -3.76
C PHE A 200 -2.91 -12.58 -4.14
N VAL A 201 -4.19 -12.72 -4.46
CA VAL A 201 -5.07 -11.65 -4.98
C VAL A 201 -6.33 -11.45 -4.14
N ALA A 202 -6.36 -12.03 -2.94
CA ALA A 202 -7.49 -11.90 -2.03
C ALA A 202 -7.71 -10.43 -1.66
N ARG A 203 -8.98 -10.00 -1.69
CA ARG A 203 -9.37 -8.62 -1.36
C ARG A 203 -9.69 -8.46 0.12
N ASN A 204 -10.15 -9.54 0.76
CA ASN A 204 -10.52 -9.53 2.16
C ASN A 204 -9.79 -10.66 2.90
N VAL A 205 -9.16 -10.33 4.02
CA VAL A 205 -8.55 -11.29 4.94
C VAL A 205 -9.28 -11.18 6.27
N TYR A 206 -9.90 -12.27 6.71
CA TYR A 206 -10.61 -12.37 7.98
C TYR A 206 -9.80 -13.22 8.93
N ILE A 207 -9.39 -12.66 10.07
CA ILE A 207 -8.65 -13.35 11.11
C ILE A 207 -9.56 -13.44 12.33
N THR A 208 -9.70 -14.63 12.90
CA THR A 208 -10.42 -14.81 14.16
C THR A 208 -9.49 -15.41 15.21
N SER A 209 -9.53 -14.90 16.44
CA SER A 209 -8.75 -15.46 17.54
C SER A 209 -9.53 -15.46 18.86
N ASN A 210 -9.38 -16.53 19.65
CA ASN A 210 -9.86 -16.57 21.03
C ASN A 210 -8.90 -15.94 22.05
N ARG A 211 -7.70 -15.50 21.62
CA ARG A 211 -6.71 -14.80 22.46
C ARG A 211 -6.43 -13.41 21.90
N HIS A 212 -6.00 -12.50 22.76
CA HIS A 212 -5.44 -11.24 22.27
C HIS A 212 -4.22 -11.54 21.41
N VAL A 213 -4.20 -10.95 20.21
CA VAL A 213 -3.24 -11.30 19.15
C VAL A 213 -1.86 -10.65 19.36
N TRP A 214 -1.67 -9.97 20.50
CA TRP A 214 -0.52 -9.12 20.84
C TRP A 214 0.13 -9.48 22.19
N GLU A 215 -0.24 -10.63 22.78
CA GLU A 215 0.43 -11.23 23.95
C GLU A 215 1.31 -12.43 23.55
#